data_AF-A0A928P5A4-F1
#
_entry.id   AF-A0A928P5A4-F1
#
_cell.length_a   1.000
_cell.length_b   1.000
_cell.length_c   1.000
_cell.angle_alpha   90.00
_cell.angle_beta   90.00
_cell.angle_gamma   90.00
#
_symmetry.space_group_name_H-M   'P 1'
#
loop_
_entity.id
_entity.type
_entity.pdbx_description
1 polymer ?
#
loop_
_entity_poly.entity_id
_entity_poly.type
_entity_poly.pdbx_seq_one_letter_code
_entity_poly.pdbx_strand_id
1 'polypeptide(L)'
;MKKPIVKKILIAVAILLVAALITSGVILILKNKNKLSDNEAEKILSELLPKAEKVNEIIWGEGLPVAEGQDGIIESVTGPQYRLVDSSCGYSNTEDIAKAVAEVYSTSYIENDLNKILFEGDTEDVRFMLYQRYKNNDDGNLIINIVQKENEYVGQNKIDPSTVKVTGVNFDEVYLSVEQTLFDGSTAEIKLTLVKEKSGWRLNDPTY
;
A
#
# COMPACT_ATOMS: atom_id res chain seq x y z
N MET A 1 -72.47 -18.66 2.98
CA MET A 1 -71.21 -19.37 3.29
C MET A 1 -70.02 -18.61 2.68
N LYS A 2 -69.33 -17.73 3.41
CA LYS A 2 -68.11 -17.02 2.92
C LYS A 2 -66.96 -16.93 3.96
N LYS A 3 -67.22 -17.36 5.21
CA LYS A 3 -66.26 -17.29 6.33
C LYS A 3 -64.92 -18.04 6.16
N PRO A 4 -64.82 -19.21 5.48
CA PRO A 4 -63.55 -19.94 5.45
C PRO A 4 -62.52 -19.32 4.49
N ILE A 5 -62.96 -18.59 3.46
CA ILE A 5 -62.09 -17.99 2.44
C ILE A 5 -61.38 -16.74 3.01
N VAL A 6 -62.13 -15.90 3.73
CA VAL A 6 -61.60 -14.67 4.35
C VAL A 6 -60.52 -14.99 5.40
N LYS A 7 -60.69 -16.09 6.15
CA LYS A 7 -59.73 -16.53 7.17
C LYS A 7 -58.40 -17.00 6.56
N LYS A 8 -58.43 -17.68 5.41
CA LYS A 8 -57.22 -18.12 4.69
C LYS A 8 -56.46 -16.94 4.08
N ILE A 9 -57.18 -15.93 3.56
CA ILE A 9 -56.57 -14.71 3.01
C ILE A 9 -55.88 -13.91 4.11
N LEU A 10 -56.51 -13.73 5.27
CA LEU A 10 -55.91 -13.02 6.41
C LEU A 10 -54.64 -13.70 6.94
N ILE A 11 -54.61 -15.04 6.98
CA ILE A 11 -53.43 -15.80 7.39
C ILE A 11 -52.29 -15.64 6.37
N ALA A 12 -52.59 -15.70 5.07
CA ALA A 12 -51.59 -15.51 4.02
C ALA A 12 -50.97 -14.10 4.04
N VAL A 13 -51.80 -13.06 4.26
CA VAL A 13 -51.34 -11.67 4.40
C VAL A 13 -50.47 -11.48 5.64
N ALA A 14 -50.84 -12.10 6.77
CA ALA A 14 -50.03 -12.06 7.98
C ALA A 14 -48.66 -12.74 7.80
N ILE A 15 -48.61 -13.89 7.11
CA ILE A 15 -47.36 -14.60 6.81
C ILE A 15 -46.46 -13.76 5.88
N LEU A 16 -47.03 -13.12 4.85
CA LEU A 16 -46.29 -12.23 3.94
C LEU A 16 -45.72 -11.00 4.65
N LEU A 17 -46.47 -10.40 5.58
CA LEU A 17 -46.01 -9.25 6.36
C LEU A 17 -44.86 -9.63 7.32
N VAL A 18 -44.95 -10.79 7.98
CA VAL A 18 -43.88 -11.27 8.86
C VAL A 18 -42.62 -11.64 8.05
N ALA A 19 -42.78 -12.26 6.87
CA ALA A 19 -41.65 -12.56 5.98
C ALA A 19 -40.96 -11.27 5.50
N ALA A 20 -41.72 -10.23 5.13
CA ALA A 20 -41.17 -8.93 4.70
C ALA A 20 -40.41 -8.20 5.82
N LEU A 21 -40.89 -8.29 7.06
CA LEU A 21 -40.23 -7.72 8.24
C LEU A 21 -38.94 -8.46 8.60
N ILE A 22 -38.89 -9.78 8.43
CA ILE A 22 -37.68 -10.58 8.65
C ILE A 22 -36.64 -10.30 7.54
N THR A 23 -37.06 -10.18 6.28
CA THR A 23 -36.13 -9.87 5.18
C THR A 23 -35.55 -8.46 5.26
N SER A 24 -36.32 -7.47 5.71
CA SER A 24 -35.83 -6.09 5.85
C SER A 24 -34.89 -5.90 7.05
N GLY A 25 -35.11 -6.63 8.16
CA GLY A 25 -34.20 -6.64 9.31
C GLY A 25 -32.83 -7.28 9.01
N VAL A 26 -32.79 -8.36 8.24
CA VAL A 26 -31.54 -9.07 7.90
C VAL A 26 -30.67 -8.26 6.92
N ILE A 27 -31.27 -7.52 5.98
CA ILE A 27 -30.54 -6.68 5.02
C ILE A 27 -29.87 -5.47 5.70
N LEU A 28 -30.50 -4.89 6.73
CA LEU A 28 -29.93 -3.77 7.49
C LEU A 28 -28.80 -4.19 8.43
N ILE A 29 -28.86 -5.39 9.01
CA ILE A 29 -27.80 -5.93 9.88
C ILE A 29 -26.57 -6.37 9.07
N LEU A 30 -26.75 -6.85 7.83
CA LEU A 30 -25.64 -7.21 6.94
C LEU A 30 -24.90 -5.99 6.37
N LYS A 31 -25.57 -4.84 6.22
CA LYS A 31 -24.93 -3.61 5.70
C LYS A 31 -23.95 -2.96 6.67
N ASN A 32 -23.97 -3.33 7.95
CA ASN A 32 -23.10 -2.74 8.97
C ASN A 32 -21.91 -3.62 9.37
N LYS A 33 -21.72 -4.79 8.73
CA LYS A 33 -20.64 -5.74 9.05
C LYS A 33 -19.30 -5.47 8.36
N ASN A 34 -19.21 -4.49 7.46
CA ASN A 34 -18.03 -4.26 6.63
C ASN A 34 -17.25 -2.97 6.95
N LYS A 35 -17.53 -2.30 8.08
CA LYS A 35 -16.67 -1.19 8.49
C LYS A 35 -15.51 -1.74 9.31
N LEU A 36 -14.31 -1.63 8.74
CA LEU A 36 -13.08 -1.84 9.48
C LEU A 36 -13.13 -0.95 10.74
N SER A 37 -12.96 -1.55 11.91
CA SER A 37 -12.89 -0.81 13.17
C SER A 37 -11.49 -0.22 13.39
N ASP A 38 -11.36 0.77 14.26
CA ASP A 38 -10.06 1.37 14.62
C ASP A 38 -9.08 0.28 15.11
N ASN A 39 -9.54 -0.65 15.96
CA ASN A 39 -8.73 -1.77 16.45
C ASN A 39 -8.29 -2.74 15.33
N GLU A 40 -9.09 -2.92 14.28
CA GLU A 40 -8.69 -3.74 13.14
C GLU A 40 -7.71 -2.98 12.24
N ALA A 41 -7.93 -1.68 12.03
CA ALA A 41 -7.02 -0.80 11.31
C ALA A 41 -5.65 -0.73 12.00
N GLU A 42 -5.61 -0.63 13.33
CA GLU A 42 -4.38 -0.63 14.13
C GLU A 42 -3.56 -1.91 13.87
N LYS A 43 -4.22 -3.08 13.90
CA LYS A 43 -3.56 -4.36 13.64
C LYS A 43 -3.00 -4.44 12.22
N ILE A 44 -3.76 -3.97 11.23
CA ILE A 44 -3.32 -3.95 9.84
C ILE A 44 -2.12 -3.02 9.67
N LEU A 45 -2.19 -1.79 10.19
CA LEU A 45 -1.07 -0.84 10.11
C LEU A 45 0.16 -1.36 10.87
N SER A 46 -0.03 -1.97 12.03
CA SER A 46 1.07 -2.58 12.81
C SER A 46 1.78 -3.70 12.04
N GLU A 47 1.09 -4.38 11.12
CA GLU A 47 1.70 -5.37 10.24
C GLU A 47 2.35 -4.74 9.01
N LEU A 48 1.70 -3.75 8.38
CA LEU A 48 2.14 -3.15 7.12
C LEU A 48 3.29 -2.16 7.30
N LEU A 49 3.26 -1.29 8.31
CA LEU A 49 4.24 -0.21 8.48
C LEU A 49 5.69 -0.72 8.60
N PRO A 50 6.00 -1.78 9.37
CA PRO A 50 7.37 -2.32 9.40
C PRO A 50 7.84 -2.90 8.05
N LYS A 51 6.91 -3.39 7.22
CA LYS A 51 7.24 -3.85 5.86
C LYS A 51 7.42 -2.64 4.93
N ALA A 52 6.58 -1.62 5.07
CA ALA A 52 6.67 -0.36 4.34
C ALA A 52 7.99 0.35 4.59
N GLU A 53 8.46 0.41 5.84
CA GLU A 53 9.77 0.95 6.20
C GLU A 53 10.92 0.27 5.41
N LYS A 54 10.93 -1.07 5.36
CA LYS A 54 11.94 -1.82 4.60
C LYS A 54 11.85 -1.56 3.10
N VAL A 55 10.63 -1.52 2.56
CA VAL A 55 10.40 -1.27 1.13
C VAL A 55 10.76 0.18 0.78
N ASN A 56 10.48 1.14 1.64
CA ASN A 56 10.85 2.54 1.45
C ASN A 56 12.36 2.74 1.45
N GLU A 57 13.11 1.98 2.25
CA GLU A 57 14.58 1.98 2.17
C GLU A 57 15.08 1.52 0.79
N ILE A 58 14.40 0.54 0.18
CA ILE A 58 14.72 0.04 -1.16
C ILE A 58 14.39 1.08 -2.24
N ILE A 59 13.25 1.80 -2.12
CA ILE A 59 12.76 2.75 -3.12
C ILE A 59 13.44 4.11 -3.00
N TRP A 60 13.55 4.64 -1.78
CA TRP A 60 13.86 6.04 -1.48
C TRP A 60 15.14 6.21 -0.66
N GLY A 61 15.50 5.22 0.16
CA GLY A 61 16.69 5.27 1.01
C GLY A 61 17.99 4.93 0.28
N GLU A 62 18.89 4.22 0.95
CA GLU A 62 20.18 3.74 0.41
C GLU A 62 19.99 2.77 -0.76
N GLY A 63 18.86 2.06 -0.82
CA GLY A 63 18.60 0.99 -1.77
C GLY A 63 19.18 -0.35 -1.31
N LEU A 64 19.21 -1.32 -2.23
CA LEU A 64 19.85 -2.62 -1.99
C LEU A 64 21.37 -2.48 -1.99
N PRO A 65 22.08 -3.25 -1.14
CA PRO A 65 23.54 -3.23 -1.09
C PRO A 65 24.14 -3.67 -2.42
N VAL A 66 25.27 -3.06 -2.80
CA VAL A 66 26.01 -3.44 -4.02
C VAL A 66 27.04 -4.52 -3.71
N ALA A 67 27.43 -5.28 -4.73
CA ALA A 67 28.48 -6.28 -4.62
C ALA A 67 29.84 -5.66 -4.22
N GLU A 68 30.64 -6.43 -3.47
CA GLU A 68 31.93 -5.97 -2.95
C GLU A 68 32.85 -5.38 -4.03
N GLY A 69 33.44 -4.21 -3.74
CA GLY A 69 34.37 -3.55 -4.65
C GLY A 69 33.71 -2.80 -5.81
N GLN A 70 32.38 -2.71 -5.83
CA GLN A 70 31.61 -1.93 -6.80
C GLN A 70 31.12 -0.58 -6.25
N ASP A 71 31.49 -0.27 -5.01
CA ASP A 71 31.13 0.96 -4.31
C ASP A 71 31.72 2.21 -4.95
N GLY A 72 30.98 3.32 -4.89
CA GLY A 72 31.47 4.65 -5.26
C GLY A 72 30.99 5.15 -6.63
N ILE A 73 30.71 6.46 -6.65
CA ILE A 73 30.29 7.19 -7.85
C ILE A 73 31.53 7.59 -8.64
N ILE A 74 31.51 7.34 -9.95
CA ILE A 74 32.52 7.85 -10.87
C ILE A 74 32.14 9.28 -11.23
N GLU A 75 32.81 10.27 -10.65
CA GLU A 75 32.47 11.70 -10.79
C GLU A 75 32.53 12.22 -12.24
N SER A 76 33.29 11.56 -13.12
CA SER A 76 33.39 11.93 -14.53
C SER A 76 32.21 11.47 -15.40
N VAL A 77 31.26 10.70 -14.85
CA VAL A 77 30.09 10.18 -15.55
C VAL A 77 28.85 10.98 -15.13
N THR A 78 28.22 11.66 -16.09
CA THR A 78 27.04 12.54 -15.87
C THR A 78 25.70 11.84 -16.11
N GLY A 79 25.67 10.51 -16.03
CA GLY A 79 24.49 9.67 -16.26
C GLY A 79 24.31 8.59 -15.19
N PRO A 80 23.34 7.67 -15.35
CA PRO A 80 23.10 6.63 -14.37
C PRO A 80 24.31 5.70 -14.29
N GLN A 81 24.65 5.28 -13.08
CA GLN A 81 25.72 4.32 -12.86
C GLN A 81 25.12 3.09 -12.23
N TYR A 82 25.03 2.02 -13.01
CA TYR A 82 24.51 0.76 -12.51
C TYR A 82 25.63 -0.09 -11.91
N ARG A 83 25.35 -0.72 -10.78
CA ARG A 83 26.21 -1.70 -10.09
C ARG A 83 25.43 -2.95 -9.78
N LEU A 84 26.15 -4.07 -9.72
CA LEU A 84 25.57 -5.35 -9.31
C LEU A 84 25.08 -5.25 -7.87
N VAL A 85 23.85 -5.70 -7.62
CA VAL A 85 23.33 -5.88 -6.27
C VAL A 85 24.00 -7.10 -5.63
N ASP A 86 24.30 -7.02 -4.34
CA ASP A 86 24.83 -8.16 -3.60
C ASP A 86 23.81 -9.30 -3.57
N SER A 87 24.19 -10.43 -4.16
CA SER A 87 23.41 -11.67 -4.18
C SER A 87 22.98 -12.19 -2.80
N SER A 88 23.64 -11.77 -1.71
CA SER A 88 23.32 -12.17 -0.35
C SER A 88 22.11 -11.43 0.25
N CYS A 89 21.66 -10.33 -0.38
CA CYS A 89 20.61 -9.47 0.18
C CYS A 89 19.17 -10.02 0.04
N GLY A 90 19.01 -11.17 -0.61
CA GLY A 90 17.71 -11.85 -0.76
C GLY A 90 16.87 -11.40 -1.96
N TYR A 91 17.39 -10.51 -2.82
CA TYR A 91 16.72 -10.09 -4.06
C TYR A 91 17.61 -10.44 -5.26
N SER A 92 17.09 -11.20 -6.22
CA SER A 92 17.87 -11.66 -7.37
C SER A 92 17.53 -10.93 -8.66
N ASN A 93 16.34 -10.35 -8.75
CA ASN A 93 15.78 -9.71 -9.94
C ASN A 93 14.74 -8.65 -9.56
N THR A 94 14.25 -7.91 -10.57
CA THR A 94 13.23 -6.87 -10.37
C THR A 94 11.88 -7.44 -9.94
N GLU A 95 11.54 -8.68 -10.30
CA GLU A 95 10.31 -9.34 -9.87
C GLU A 95 10.27 -9.61 -8.36
N ASP A 96 11.42 -9.89 -7.74
CA ASP A 96 11.51 -10.07 -6.29
C ASP A 96 11.23 -8.75 -5.55
N ILE A 97 11.73 -7.64 -6.06
CA ILE A 97 11.41 -6.30 -5.53
C ILE A 97 9.92 -6.01 -5.72
N ALA A 98 9.38 -6.24 -6.92
CA ALA A 98 7.97 -5.99 -7.23
C ALA A 98 7.03 -6.79 -6.29
N LYS A 99 7.37 -8.05 -5.97
CA LYS A 99 6.62 -8.84 -4.99
C LYS A 99 6.66 -8.22 -3.60
N ALA A 100 7.83 -7.83 -3.11
CA ALA A 100 7.97 -7.20 -1.80
C ALA A 100 7.16 -5.90 -1.69
N VAL A 101 7.18 -5.08 -2.75
CA VAL A 101 6.36 -3.85 -2.83
C VAL A 101 4.87 -4.19 -2.82
N ALA A 102 4.43 -5.19 -3.59
CA ALA A 102 3.03 -5.63 -3.69
C ALA A 102 2.50 -6.36 -2.44
N GLU A 103 3.35 -6.70 -1.47
CA GLU A 103 2.92 -7.15 -0.14
C GLU A 103 2.47 -5.99 0.75
N VAL A 104 2.89 -4.77 0.43
CA VAL A 104 2.69 -3.56 1.25
C VAL A 104 1.72 -2.60 0.58
N TYR A 105 2.00 -2.25 -0.67
CA TYR A 105 1.32 -1.20 -1.39
C TYR A 105 0.26 -1.75 -2.35
N SER A 106 -0.76 -0.94 -2.61
CA SER A 106 -1.85 -1.28 -3.52
C SER A 106 -1.34 -1.30 -4.96
N THR A 107 -2.00 -2.10 -5.78
CA THR A 107 -1.74 -2.19 -7.23
C THR A 107 -1.81 -0.81 -7.87
N SER A 108 -2.81 0.01 -7.52
CA SER A 108 -2.98 1.35 -8.06
C SER A 108 -1.84 2.30 -7.72
N TYR A 109 -1.34 2.28 -6.49
CA TYR A 109 -0.22 3.14 -6.10
C TYR A 109 1.09 2.66 -6.76
N ILE A 110 1.27 1.35 -6.88
CA ILE A 110 2.43 0.77 -7.56
C ILE A 110 2.46 1.18 -9.04
N GLU A 111 1.34 1.01 -9.74
CA GLU A 111 1.26 1.27 -11.19
C GLU A 111 1.38 2.76 -11.53
N ASN A 112 0.78 3.64 -10.73
CA ASN A 112 0.75 5.06 -11.04
C ASN A 112 2.03 5.80 -10.62
N ASP A 113 2.62 5.38 -9.49
CA ASP A 113 3.69 6.14 -8.85
C ASP A 113 5.00 5.35 -8.79
N LEU A 114 4.98 4.13 -8.24
CA LEU A 114 6.24 3.42 -7.89
C LEU A 114 6.96 2.78 -9.07
N ASN A 115 6.25 2.22 -10.05
CA ASN A 115 6.88 1.53 -11.19
C ASN A 115 7.77 2.46 -12.01
N LYS A 116 7.36 3.72 -12.19
CA LYS A 116 8.16 4.74 -12.87
C LYS A 116 9.49 4.98 -12.18
N ILE A 117 9.49 5.06 -10.86
CA ILE A 117 10.71 5.29 -10.07
C ILE A 117 11.60 4.05 -10.05
N LEU A 118 10.99 2.88 -9.83
CA LEU A 118 11.73 1.65 -9.62
C LEU A 118 12.28 1.05 -10.91
N PHE A 119 11.48 1.00 -11.98
CA PHE A 119 11.73 0.09 -13.10
C PHE A 119 11.68 0.73 -14.48
N GLU A 120 10.97 1.84 -14.67
CA GLU A 120 10.78 2.42 -16.01
C GLU A 120 11.66 3.65 -16.24
N GLY A 121 11.80 4.51 -15.23
CA GLY A 121 12.32 5.86 -15.38
C GLY A 121 11.33 6.80 -16.10
N ASP A 122 11.68 8.08 -16.13
CA ASP A 122 11.05 9.10 -16.96
C ASP A 122 12.16 9.99 -17.54
N THR A 123 12.47 9.78 -18.81
CA THR A 123 13.54 10.49 -19.52
C THR A 123 13.00 11.55 -20.48
N GLU A 124 11.68 11.74 -20.55
CA GLU A 124 11.05 12.70 -21.44
C GLU A 124 11.10 14.13 -20.88
N ASP A 125 11.11 14.31 -19.56
CA ASP A 125 11.39 15.60 -18.93
C ASP A 125 12.90 15.84 -18.80
N VAL A 126 13.47 16.52 -19.80
CA VAL A 126 14.88 16.94 -19.85
C VAL A 126 15.35 17.78 -18.66
N ARG A 127 14.45 18.29 -17.81
CA ARG A 127 14.82 19.02 -16.57
C ARG A 127 14.98 18.10 -15.37
N PHE A 128 14.40 16.91 -15.39
CA PHE A 128 14.43 15.92 -14.31
C PHE A 128 14.47 14.50 -14.90
N MET A 129 15.57 14.15 -15.59
CA MET A 129 15.74 12.78 -16.09
C MET A 129 15.74 11.81 -14.90
N LEU A 130 14.64 11.08 -14.76
CA LEU A 130 14.48 10.02 -13.78
C LEU A 130 14.95 8.74 -14.45
N TYR A 131 16.12 8.25 -14.07
CA TYR A 131 16.53 6.91 -14.47
C TYR A 131 15.87 5.89 -13.54
N GLN A 132 15.48 4.73 -14.08
CA GLN A 132 14.98 3.62 -13.27
C GLN A 132 16.01 3.24 -12.20
N ARG A 133 15.55 3.04 -10.97
CA ARG A 133 16.42 2.69 -9.84
C ARG A 133 17.02 1.29 -9.98
N TYR A 134 16.24 0.33 -10.46
CA TYR A 134 16.66 -1.06 -10.62
C TYR A 134 16.36 -1.59 -12.03
N LYS A 135 17.20 -2.53 -12.48
CA LYS A 135 16.94 -3.35 -13.66
C LYS A 135 17.70 -4.66 -13.61
N ASN A 136 17.34 -5.58 -14.49
CA ASN A 136 18.17 -6.75 -14.76
C ASN A 136 19.19 -6.39 -15.84
N ASN A 137 20.43 -6.87 -15.71
CA ASN A 137 21.42 -6.82 -16.77
C ASN A 137 21.17 -7.93 -17.83
N ASP A 138 22.00 -7.99 -18.87
CA ASP A 138 21.84 -8.98 -19.96
C ASP A 138 21.98 -10.44 -19.48
N ASP A 139 22.66 -10.66 -18.35
CA ASP A 139 22.80 -11.98 -17.71
C ASP A 139 21.63 -12.30 -16.77
N GLY A 140 20.66 -11.39 -16.62
CA GLY A 140 19.51 -11.53 -15.74
C GLY A 140 19.76 -11.12 -14.28
N ASN A 141 20.96 -10.64 -13.93
CA ASN A 141 21.29 -10.21 -12.57
C ASN A 141 20.74 -8.82 -12.26
N LEU A 142 20.28 -8.62 -11.02
CA LEU A 142 19.81 -7.34 -10.53
C LEU A 142 20.94 -6.32 -10.40
N ILE A 143 20.72 -5.13 -10.96
CA ILE A 143 21.62 -3.97 -10.86
C ILE A 143 20.86 -2.74 -10.36
N ILE A 144 21.52 -1.89 -9.58
CA ILE A 144 20.99 -0.66 -8.97
C ILE A 144 21.71 0.58 -9.52
N ASN A 145 20.97 1.66 -9.79
CA ASN A 145 21.52 2.97 -10.12
C ASN A 145 22.02 3.68 -8.85
N ILE A 146 23.34 3.77 -8.67
CA ILE A 146 23.95 4.36 -7.47
C ILE A 146 24.05 5.89 -7.51
N VAL A 147 23.76 6.53 -8.65
CA VAL A 147 23.77 8.00 -8.78
C VAL A 147 22.48 8.61 -8.23
N GLN A 148 21.39 7.84 -8.20
CA GLN A 148 20.11 8.27 -7.65
C GLN A 148 20.10 8.20 -6.11
N LYS A 149 21.20 8.59 -5.47
CA LYS A 149 21.32 8.66 -4.00
C LYS A 149 20.86 10.00 -3.40
N GLU A 150 20.41 10.94 -4.22
CA GLU A 150 20.11 12.30 -3.75
C GLU A 150 18.64 12.65 -3.96
N ASN A 151 17.83 12.23 -2.99
CA ASN A 151 16.91 13.14 -2.33
C ASN A 151 16.85 12.63 -0.91
N GLU A 152 17.73 13.16 -0.07
CA GLU A 152 17.57 13.28 1.38
C GLU A 152 16.37 12.51 1.93
N TYR A 153 16.50 11.18 2.04
CA TYR A 153 15.66 10.38 2.92
C TYR A 153 16.11 10.69 4.35
N VAL A 154 15.93 11.96 4.74
CA VAL A 154 16.42 12.53 5.99
C VAL A 154 15.33 12.31 7.02
N GLY A 155 15.38 11.12 7.60
CA GLY A 155 14.55 10.75 8.72
C GLY A 155 13.15 10.32 8.33
N GLN A 156 12.82 9.09 8.71
CA GLN A 156 11.49 8.56 8.51
C GLN A 156 10.52 9.26 9.46
N ASN A 157 9.42 9.78 8.91
CA ASN A 157 8.27 10.07 9.75
C ASN A 157 7.81 8.75 10.39
N LYS A 158 7.71 8.73 11.72
CA LYS A 158 7.29 7.53 12.43
C LYS A 158 5.79 7.57 12.68
N ILE A 159 5.05 6.82 11.89
CA ILE A 159 3.60 6.66 12.04
C ILE A 159 3.31 5.78 13.28
N ASP A 160 2.44 6.26 14.18
CA ASP A 160 2.01 5.51 15.36
C ASP A 160 0.65 4.82 15.10
N PRO A 161 0.64 3.51 14.77
CA PRO A 161 -0.59 2.80 14.45
C PRO A 161 -1.61 2.77 15.59
N SER A 162 -1.19 2.97 16.85
CA SER A 162 -2.09 2.94 18.02
C SER A 162 -3.02 4.15 18.10
N THR A 163 -2.72 5.21 17.33
CA THR A 163 -3.49 6.45 17.28
C THR A 163 -4.53 6.47 16.15
N VAL A 164 -4.60 5.41 15.36
CA VAL A 164 -5.43 5.34 14.15
C VAL A 164 -6.91 5.57 14.45
N LYS A 165 -7.55 6.35 13.58
CA LYS A 165 -8.99 6.55 13.54
C LYS A 165 -9.49 6.32 12.13
N VAL A 166 -10.48 5.47 11.98
CA VAL A 166 -11.20 5.30 10.71
C VAL A 166 -12.12 6.50 10.51
N THR A 167 -11.80 7.33 9.52
CA THR A 167 -12.53 8.57 9.22
C THR A 167 -13.57 8.40 8.13
N GLY A 168 -13.42 7.38 7.28
CA GLY A 168 -14.36 7.10 6.21
C GLY A 168 -14.14 5.74 5.56
N VAL A 169 -15.15 5.29 4.81
CA VAL A 169 -15.10 4.06 4.01
C VAL A 169 -15.79 4.35 2.68
N ASN A 170 -15.16 3.95 1.58
CA ASN A 170 -15.69 4.08 0.23
C ASN A 170 -15.35 2.84 -0.59
N PHE A 171 -16.35 2.02 -0.89
CA PHE A 171 -16.16 0.72 -1.56
C PHE A 171 -15.10 -0.14 -0.85
N ASP A 172 -13.96 -0.35 -1.50
CA ASP A 172 -12.84 -1.16 -1.03
C ASP A 172 -11.75 -0.32 -0.36
N GLU A 173 -11.96 1.00 -0.21
CA GLU A 173 -11.07 1.95 0.46
C GLU A 173 -11.55 2.28 1.87
N VAL A 174 -10.59 2.36 2.79
CA VAL A 174 -10.78 2.87 4.16
C VAL A 174 -9.84 4.03 4.38
N TYR A 175 -10.39 5.19 4.75
CA TYR A 175 -9.63 6.38 5.05
C TYR A 175 -9.33 6.46 6.53
N LEU A 176 -8.07 6.69 6.86
CA LEU A 176 -7.51 6.69 8.20
C LEU A 176 -6.93 8.06 8.52
N SER A 177 -6.96 8.39 9.81
CA SER A 177 -6.22 9.48 10.40
C SER A 177 -5.30 8.90 11.46
N VAL A 178 -4.00 9.18 11.38
CA VAL A 178 -2.98 8.59 12.26
C VAL A 178 -1.99 9.67 12.68
N GLU A 179 -1.54 9.65 13.92
CA GLU A 179 -0.44 10.50 14.35
C GLU A 179 0.89 9.97 13.83
N GLN A 180 1.79 10.88 13.49
CA GLN A 180 3.16 10.60 13.14
C GLN A 180 4.10 11.54 13.90
N THR A 181 5.29 11.03 14.22
CA THR A 181 6.41 11.84 14.71
C THR A 181 7.27 12.23 13.52
N LEU A 182 7.44 13.54 13.31
CA LEU A 182 8.28 14.09 12.24
C LEU A 182 9.76 14.05 12.63
N PHE A 183 10.65 14.29 11.66
CA PHE A 183 12.10 14.28 11.89
C PHE A 183 12.58 15.28 12.96
N ASP A 184 11.88 16.41 13.12
CA ASP A 184 12.18 17.41 14.16
C ASP A 184 11.65 17.02 15.56
N GLY A 185 11.03 15.84 15.68
CA GLY A 185 10.43 15.31 16.91
C GLY A 185 9.04 15.86 17.21
N SER A 186 8.48 16.74 16.37
CA SER A 186 7.11 17.21 16.51
C SER A 186 6.10 16.13 16.09
N THR A 187 4.86 16.26 16.57
CA THR A 187 3.77 15.36 16.17
C THR A 187 2.85 16.05 15.17
N ALA A 188 2.42 15.29 14.16
CA ALA A 188 1.47 15.71 13.16
C ALA A 188 0.45 14.60 12.88
N GLU A 189 -0.67 14.96 12.27
CA GLU A 189 -1.64 13.98 11.77
C GLU A 189 -1.41 13.73 10.28
N ILE A 190 -1.37 12.46 9.87
CA ILE A 190 -1.32 12.03 8.48
C ILE A 190 -2.61 11.29 8.12
N LYS A 191 -3.05 11.49 6.87
CA LYS A 191 -4.15 10.73 6.27
C LYS A 191 -3.57 9.59 5.46
N LEU A 192 -4.07 8.39 5.71
CA LEU A 192 -3.68 7.18 4.98
C LEU A 192 -4.93 6.49 4.45
N THR A 193 -4.77 5.71 3.39
CA THR A 193 -5.81 4.95 2.74
C THR A 193 -5.38 3.50 2.69
N LEU A 194 -6.26 2.62 3.19
CA LEU A 194 -6.13 1.19 3.01
C LEU A 194 -7.06 0.73 1.89
N VAL A 195 -6.54 -0.09 0.98
CA VAL A 195 -7.32 -0.73 -0.09
C VAL A 195 -7.42 -2.23 0.19
N LYS A 196 -8.63 -2.79 0.10
CA LYS A 196 -8.84 -4.23 0.21
C LYS A 196 -8.58 -4.92 -1.13
N GLU A 197 -7.48 -5.65 -1.22
CA GLU A 197 -7.20 -6.53 -2.34
C GLU A 197 -7.52 -8.00 -2.02
N LYS A 198 -7.47 -8.85 -3.04
CA LYS A 198 -7.74 -10.30 -2.92
C LYS A 198 -6.85 -10.98 -1.87
N SER A 199 -5.60 -10.53 -1.75
CA SER A 199 -4.57 -11.10 -0.87
C SER A 199 -4.51 -10.44 0.51
N GLY A 200 -5.21 -9.32 0.74
CA GLY A 200 -5.12 -8.60 2.01
C GLY A 200 -5.37 -7.11 1.87
N TRP A 201 -5.14 -6.38 2.96
CA TRP A 201 -5.16 -4.92 2.94
C TRP A 201 -3.79 -4.40 2.47
N ARG A 202 -3.79 -3.26 1.79
CA ARG A 202 -2.60 -2.58 1.27
C ARG A 202 -2.65 -1.08 1.56
N LEU A 203 -1.49 -0.46 1.72
CA LEU A 203 -1.35 0.99 1.78
C LEU A 203 -1.48 1.57 0.36
N ASN A 204 -2.21 2.67 0.22
CA ASN A 204 -2.40 3.35 -1.07
C ASN A 204 -1.82 4.77 -1.05
N ASP A 205 -0.99 5.10 -0.06
CA ASP A 205 -0.37 6.40 0.11
C ASP A 205 1.11 6.26 0.47
N PRO A 206 1.93 7.29 0.18
CA PRO A 206 3.29 7.42 0.71
C PRO A 206 3.34 7.27 2.24
N THR A 207 4.37 6.60 2.74
CA THR A 207 4.61 6.41 4.18
C THR A 207 6.05 6.69 4.59
N TYR A 208 6.72 7.60 3.87
CA TYR A 208 8.09 8.02 4.12
C TYR A 208 8.13 9.46 4.64
#